data_AF-A0A953WJU6-F1
#
_entry.id   AF-A0A953WJU6-F1
#
_cell.length_a   1.000
_cell.length_b   1.000
_cell.length_c   1.000
_cell.angle_alpha   90.00
_cell.angle_beta   90.00
_cell.angle_gamma   90.00
#
_symmetry.space_group_name_H-M   'P 1'
#
loop_
_entity.id
_entity.type
_entity.pdbx_description
1 polymer ?
#
loop_
_entity_poly.entity_id
_entity_poly.type
_entity_poly.pdbx_seq_one_letter_code
_entity_poly.pdbx_strand_id
1 'polypeptide(L)'
;MKMVKLAGLSLCAAVAALGIDLAVGVTSASAQTQLTLEQVLDAVRKERSAASAENQERERRFLAERNNQQAELNRVRSQVAAAAAESTRLEGVMEANQAELDRLDGELASKQGEFQELFGAARSAAADLNAQLDRSLISAEFPGRQDELREVAQTDTLPTETQLRFLWETMIQQIAAQSEVKVFTADVALANGTSESREVTRIGPFVAFSGGKYLVYDGAQG
;
A
#
# COMPACT_ATOMS: atom_id res chain seq x y z
N MET A 1 -18.95 3.96 -22.30
CA MET A 1 -19.83 2.79 -22.50
C MET A 1 -20.89 2.86 -21.39
N LYS A 2 -22.18 3.17 -21.55
CA LYS A 2 -23.10 3.37 -22.68
C LYS A 2 -23.92 4.65 -22.39
N MET A 3 -24.05 5.54 -23.37
CA MET A 3 -25.01 6.66 -23.39
C MET A 3 -25.55 6.81 -24.81
N VAL A 4 -26.83 7.17 -24.92
CA VAL A 4 -27.61 7.83 -26.01
C VAL A 4 -29.05 7.29 -25.88
N LYS A 5 -30.06 8.01 -25.34
CA LYS A 5 -30.81 9.22 -25.76
C LYS A 5 -31.62 9.09 -27.07
N LEU A 6 -32.90 9.49 -26.93
CA LEU A 6 -33.85 10.04 -27.91
C LEU A 6 -34.54 9.10 -28.92
N ALA A 7 -35.86 9.01 -28.78
CA ALA A 7 -36.80 9.00 -29.90
C ALA A 7 -38.12 9.64 -29.43
N GLY A 8 -38.27 10.94 -29.71
CA GLY A 8 -39.60 11.56 -29.82
C GLY A 8 -40.12 11.25 -31.21
N LEU A 9 -41.34 10.70 -31.31
CA LEU A 9 -42.03 10.53 -32.59
C LEU A 9 -43.34 11.30 -32.55
N SER A 10 -43.32 12.38 -33.32
CA SER A 10 -44.46 13.11 -33.87
C SER A 10 -45.43 12.15 -34.58
N LEU A 11 -46.72 12.26 -34.28
CA LEU A 11 -47.78 11.58 -35.02
C LEU A 11 -48.71 12.64 -35.61
N CYS A 12 -48.32 13.17 -36.76
CA CYS A 12 -49.21 13.88 -37.69
C CYS A 12 -49.53 12.96 -38.87
N ALA A 13 -50.79 13.07 -39.33
CA ALA A 13 -51.32 12.63 -40.62
C ALA A 13 -51.63 11.13 -40.80
N ALA A 14 -52.90 10.77 -40.57
CA ALA A 14 -53.59 9.79 -41.39
C ALA A 14 -55.03 10.29 -41.66
N VAL A 15 -55.15 11.10 -42.73
CA VAL A 15 -56.42 11.41 -43.38
C VAL A 15 -56.84 10.17 -44.15
N ALA A 16 -57.80 9.41 -43.62
CA ALA A 16 -58.46 8.34 -44.37
C ALA A 16 -59.75 8.92 -44.98
N ALA A 17 -59.63 9.31 -46.25
CA ALA A 17 -60.75 9.60 -47.12
C ALA A 17 -61.51 8.30 -47.41
N LEU A 18 -62.79 8.25 -47.02
CA LEU A 18 -63.75 7.28 -47.50
C LEU A 18 -64.88 8.05 -48.17
N GLY A 19 -65.05 7.79 -49.47
CA GLY A 19 -65.98 8.47 -50.37
C GLY A 19 -67.44 8.32 -49.94
N ILE A 20 -68.22 9.34 -50.26
CA ILE A 20 -69.68 9.33 -50.16
C ILE A 20 -70.21 9.38 -51.59
N ASP A 21 -70.75 8.23 -52.02
CA ASP A 21 -71.57 8.10 -53.21
C ASP A 21 -72.90 8.86 -53.04
N LEU A 22 -73.30 9.54 -54.11
CA LEU A 22 -74.63 10.13 -54.28
C LEU A 22 -75.67 9.02 -54.49
N ALA A 23 -76.57 8.81 -53.53
CA ALA A 23 -77.82 8.10 -53.72
C ALA A 23 -78.99 8.93 -53.17
N VAL A 24 -79.79 9.45 -54.10
CA VAL A 24 -81.09 10.08 -53.86
C VAL A 24 -82.10 8.98 -53.56
N GLY A 25 -82.87 9.15 -52.47
CA GLY A 25 -84.17 8.50 -52.31
C GLY A 25 -84.39 7.74 -51.02
N VAL A 26 -85.19 8.34 -50.14
CA VAL A 26 -86.30 7.77 -49.34
C VAL A 26 -86.29 8.41 -47.96
N THR A 27 -87.14 9.42 -47.88
CA THR A 27 -87.70 10.00 -46.66
C THR A 27 -88.29 8.91 -45.78
N SER A 28 -87.50 8.45 -44.81
CA SER A 28 -88.01 7.74 -43.64
C SER A 28 -88.03 8.75 -42.51
N ALA A 29 -89.25 9.13 -42.13
CA ALA A 29 -89.55 10.09 -41.08
C ALA A 29 -88.59 9.94 -39.89
N SER A 30 -87.84 11.01 -39.62
CA SER A 30 -87.26 11.21 -38.31
C SER A 30 -88.41 11.17 -37.31
N ALA A 31 -88.48 10.11 -36.51
CA ALA A 31 -89.11 10.22 -35.22
C ALA A 31 -88.29 11.27 -34.46
N GLN A 32 -88.68 12.54 -34.60
CA GLN A 32 -88.27 13.59 -33.68
C GLN A 32 -88.86 13.17 -32.33
N THR A 33 -88.10 12.40 -31.56
CA THR A 33 -88.25 12.40 -30.12
C THR A 33 -88.16 13.86 -29.73
N GLN A 34 -89.32 14.49 -29.48
CA GLN A 34 -89.38 15.83 -28.93
C GLN A 34 -88.76 15.74 -27.54
N LEU A 35 -87.44 15.88 -27.49
CA LEU A 35 -86.70 16.14 -26.27
C LEU A 35 -87.32 17.43 -25.70
N THR A 36 -88.04 17.27 -24.60
CA THR A 36 -88.61 18.43 -23.91
C THR A 36 -87.44 19.27 -23.39
N LEU A 37 -87.59 20.59 -23.37
CA LEU A 37 -86.56 21.51 -22.88
C LEU A 37 -86.08 21.12 -21.46
N GLU A 38 -86.98 20.58 -20.65
CA GLU A 38 -86.68 20.04 -19.32
C GLU A 38 -85.80 18.79 -19.34
N GLN A 39 -86.00 17.85 -20.27
CA GLN A 39 -85.14 16.67 -20.41
C GLN A 39 -83.70 17.03 -20.82
N VAL A 40 -83.53 18.02 -21.69
CA VAL A 40 -82.19 18.52 -22.08
C VAL A 40 -81.53 19.23 -20.90
N LEU A 41 -82.28 20.06 -20.18
CA LEU A 41 -81.78 20.79 -19.01
C LEU A 41 -81.31 19.83 -17.90
N ASP A 42 -82.07 18.77 -17.63
CA ASP A 42 -81.70 17.74 -16.65
C ASP A 42 -80.50 16.90 -17.10
N ALA A 43 -80.42 16.54 -18.38
CA ALA A 43 -79.25 15.87 -18.93
C ALA A 43 -77.98 16.73 -18.78
N VAL A 44 -78.05 18.02 -19.12
CA VAL A 44 -76.93 18.97 -18.98
C VAL A 44 -76.53 19.16 -17.50
N ARG A 45 -77.50 19.25 -16.58
CA ARG A 45 -77.22 19.35 -15.14
C ARG A 45 -76.51 18.11 -14.61
N LYS A 46 -76.95 16.93 -15.03
CA LYS A 46 -76.36 15.64 -14.64
C LYS A 46 -74.96 15.45 -15.23
N GLU A 47 -74.74 15.86 -16.47
CA GLU A 47 -73.43 15.81 -17.11
C GLU A 47 -72.45 16.80 -16.45
N ARG A 48 -72.91 18.02 -16.12
CA ARG A 48 -72.09 19.00 -15.41
C ARG A 48 -71.67 18.52 -14.02
N SER A 49 -72.57 17.87 -13.27
CA SER A 49 -72.24 17.34 -11.94
C SER A 49 -71.27 16.16 -12.03
N ALA A 50 -71.47 15.25 -12.99
CA ALA A 50 -70.56 14.14 -13.25
C ALA A 50 -69.17 14.63 -13.67
N ALA A 51 -69.10 15.57 -14.62
CA ALA A 51 -67.85 16.19 -15.05
C ALA A 51 -67.15 16.95 -13.91
N SER A 52 -67.90 17.66 -13.06
CA SER A 52 -67.34 18.33 -11.89
C SER A 52 -66.72 17.33 -10.89
N ALA A 53 -67.39 16.21 -10.64
CA ALA A 53 -66.88 15.17 -9.74
C ALA A 53 -65.62 14.51 -10.30
N GLU A 54 -65.59 14.20 -11.60
CA GLU A 54 -64.40 13.67 -12.28
C GLU A 54 -63.23 14.66 -12.24
N ASN A 55 -63.48 15.94 -12.48
CA ASN A 55 -62.43 16.96 -12.44
C ASN A 55 -61.83 17.10 -11.04
N GLN A 56 -62.66 17.08 -9.99
CA GLN A 56 -62.19 17.09 -8.60
C GLN A 56 -61.35 15.86 -8.26
N GLU A 57 -61.69 14.68 -8.79
CA GLU A 57 -60.89 13.46 -8.62
C GLU A 57 -59.55 13.57 -9.35
N ARG A 58 -59.55 14.06 -10.60
CA ARG A 58 -58.31 14.32 -11.37
C ARG A 58 -57.40 15.31 -10.66
N GLU A 59 -57.95 16.41 -10.14
CA GLU A 59 -57.18 17.42 -9.41
C GLU A 59 -56.59 16.85 -8.12
N ARG A 60 -57.37 16.08 -7.34
CA ARG A 60 -56.87 15.37 -6.16
C ARG A 60 -55.74 14.41 -6.49
N ARG A 61 -55.88 13.63 -7.56
CA ARG A 61 -54.84 12.71 -8.04
C ARG A 61 -53.58 13.45 -8.48
N PHE A 62 -53.73 14.52 -9.27
CA PHE A 62 -52.60 15.32 -9.73
C PHE A 62 -51.82 15.93 -8.56
N LEU A 63 -52.51 16.49 -7.56
CA LEU A 63 -51.88 17.04 -6.36
C LEU A 63 -51.16 15.95 -5.56
N ALA A 64 -51.76 14.76 -5.42
CA ALA A 64 -51.14 13.63 -4.74
C ALA A 64 -49.87 13.16 -5.47
N GLU A 65 -49.91 12.98 -6.79
CA GLU A 65 -48.75 12.59 -7.61
C GLU A 65 -47.63 13.63 -7.54
N ARG A 66 -47.96 14.92 -7.66
CA ARG A 66 -47.00 16.02 -7.52
C ARG A 66 -46.32 15.99 -6.15
N ASN A 67 -47.09 15.81 -5.07
CA ASN A 67 -46.55 15.74 -3.71
C ASN A 67 -45.64 14.52 -3.54
N ASN A 68 -46.01 13.37 -4.09
CA ASN A 68 -45.19 12.17 -4.08
C ASN A 68 -43.87 12.36 -4.84
N GLN A 69 -43.92 12.96 -6.03
CA GLN A 69 -42.71 13.28 -6.81
C GLN A 69 -41.81 14.26 -6.07
N GLN A 70 -42.37 15.30 -5.45
CA GLN A 70 -41.59 16.25 -4.66
C GLN A 70 -40.96 15.59 -3.44
N ALA A 71 -41.67 14.68 -2.76
CA ALA A 71 -41.14 13.93 -1.64
C ALA A 71 -39.97 13.02 -2.07
N GLU A 72 -40.11 12.30 -3.19
CA GLU A 72 -39.03 11.45 -3.71
C GLU A 72 -37.82 12.27 -4.17
N LEU A 73 -38.04 13.41 -4.84
CA LEU A 73 -36.96 14.32 -5.21
C LEU A 73 -36.21 14.84 -3.98
N ASN A 74 -36.92 15.22 -2.91
CA ASN A 74 -36.31 15.66 -1.67
C ASN A 74 -35.51 14.54 -1.00
N ARG A 75 -36.04 13.30 -1.02
CA ARG A 75 -35.36 12.11 -0.51
C ARG A 75 -34.08 11.80 -1.28
N VAL A 76 -34.11 11.82 -2.61
CA VAL A 76 -32.92 11.58 -3.43
C VAL A 76 -31.89 12.69 -3.23
N ARG A 77 -32.33 13.96 -3.16
CA ARG A 77 -31.43 15.09 -2.89
C ARG A 77 -30.74 14.97 -1.53
N SER A 78 -31.44 14.55 -0.49
CA SER A 78 -30.82 14.36 0.83
C SER A 78 -29.82 13.19 0.83
N GLN A 79 -30.11 12.10 0.12
CA GLN A 79 -29.17 10.99 -0.06
C GLN A 79 -27.91 11.42 -0.80
N VAL A 80 -28.03 12.18 -1.89
CA VAL A 80 -26.88 12.70 -2.63
C VAL A 80 -26.05 13.63 -1.76
N ALA A 81 -26.68 14.53 -1.00
CA ALA A 81 -25.97 15.42 -0.10
C ALA A 81 -25.22 14.66 1.01
N ALA A 82 -25.84 13.63 1.60
CA ALA A 82 -25.21 12.79 2.61
C ALA A 82 -24.03 11.99 2.04
N ALA A 83 -24.19 11.39 0.85
CA ALA A 83 -23.11 10.66 0.19
C ALA A 83 -21.95 11.57 -0.21
N ALA A 84 -22.23 12.79 -0.68
CA ALA A 84 -21.20 13.78 -1.00
C ALA A 84 -20.41 14.20 0.25
N ALA A 85 -21.10 14.48 1.36
CA ALA A 85 -20.45 14.82 2.63
C ALA A 85 -19.56 13.70 3.14
N GLU A 86 -20.02 12.44 3.01
CA GLU A 86 -19.22 11.27 3.38
C GLU A 86 -18.01 11.08 2.46
N SER A 87 -18.15 11.30 1.14
CA SER A 87 -17.02 11.28 0.19
C SER A 87 -15.96 12.29 0.59
N THR A 88 -16.35 13.54 0.85
CA THR A 88 -15.41 14.59 1.27
C THR A 88 -14.72 14.24 2.59
N ARG A 89 -15.46 13.64 3.54
CA ARG A 89 -14.87 13.18 4.81
C ARG A 89 -13.83 12.08 4.57
N LEU A 90 -14.15 11.09 3.74
CA LEU A 90 -13.25 9.97 3.43
C LEU A 90 -12.03 10.43 2.64
N GLU A 91 -12.19 11.35 1.70
CA GLU A 91 -11.08 11.99 0.97
C GLU A 91 -10.10 12.67 1.94
N GLY A 92 -10.60 13.42 2.92
CA GLY A 92 -9.74 14.03 3.94
C GLY A 92 -9.01 13.02 4.82
N VAL A 93 -9.66 11.90 5.16
CA VAL A 93 -9.00 10.79 5.90
C VAL A 93 -7.94 10.11 5.03
N MET A 94 -8.21 9.89 3.75
CA MET A 94 -7.24 9.32 2.83
C MET A 94 -6.02 10.23 2.64
N GLU A 95 -6.23 11.53 2.50
CA GLU A 95 -5.14 12.51 2.39
C GLU A 95 -4.27 12.53 3.65
N ALA A 96 -4.90 12.55 4.84
CA ALA A 96 -4.16 12.49 6.10
C ALA A 96 -3.37 11.18 6.27
N ASN A 97 -3.97 10.05 5.91
CA ASN A 97 -3.29 8.75 5.96
C ASN A 97 -2.14 8.69 4.96
N GLN A 98 -2.30 9.23 3.74
CA GLN A 98 -1.23 9.26 2.75
C GLN A 98 -0.05 10.12 3.25
N ALA A 99 -0.32 11.28 3.83
CA ALA A 99 0.72 12.12 4.41
C ALA A 99 1.48 11.41 5.55
N GLU A 100 0.78 10.66 6.39
CA GLU A 100 1.41 9.88 7.46
C GLU A 100 2.23 8.70 6.91
N LEU A 101 1.74 8.01 5.87
CA LEU A 101 2.49 6.96 5.18
C LEU A 101 3.77 7.52 4.57
N ASP A 102 3.70 8.63 3.85
CA ASP A 102 4.87 9.27 3.24
C ASP A 102 5.90 9.69 4.31
N ARG A 103 5.42 10.18 5.47
CA ARG A 103 6.27 10.52 6.62
C ARG A 103 6.98 9.28 7.18
N LEU A 104 6.23 8.19 7.41
CA LEU A 104 6.75 6.94 7.95
C LEU A 104 7.73 6.27 6.99
N ASP A 105 7.45 6.28 5.68
CA ASP A 105 8.35 5.75 4.65
C ASP A 105 9.65 6.57 4.59
N GLY A 106 9.57 7.89 4.72
CA GLY A 106 10.74 8.76 4.83
C GLY A 106 11.57 8.48 6.09
N GLU A 107 10.92 8.28 7.23
CA GLU A 107 11.58 7.92 8.49
C GLU A 107 12.26 6.54 8.39
N LEU A 108 11.56 5.56 7.82
CA LEU A 108 12.10 4.22 7.58
C LEU A 108 13.33 4.28 6.67
N ALA A 109 13.26 5.02 5.56
CA ALA A 109 14.38 5.18 4.64
C ALA A 109 15.58 5.86 5.32
N SER A 110 15.36 6.90 6.13
CA SER A 110 16.41 7.55 6.93
C SER A 110 17.07 6.56 7.88
N LYS A 111 16.27 5.78 8.62
CA LYS A 111 16.79 4.78 9.56
C LYS A 111 17.55 3.67 8.85
N GLN A 112 17.07 3.21 7.71
CA GLN A 112 17.80 2.26 6.88
C GLN A 112 19.13 2.83 6.41
N GLY A 113 19.18 4.09 5.98
CA GLY A 113 20.42 4.80 5.64
C GLY A 113 21.40 4.87 6.81
N GLU A 114 20.95 5.32 7.98
CA GLU A 114 21.74 5.33 9.22
C GLU A 114 22.30 3.94 9.53
N PHE A 115 21.49 2.89 9.41
CA PHE A 115 21.95 1.52 9.60
C PHE A 115 23.03 1.13 8.58
N GLN A 116 22.86 1.43 7.28
CA GLN A 116 23.88 1.13 6.27
C GLN A 116 25.23 1.78 6.58
N GLU A 117 25.23 3.02 7.09
CA GLU A 117 26.46 3.70 7.54
C GLU A 117 27.11 2.98 8.73
N LEU A 118 26.33 2.62 9.74
CA LEU A 118 26.82 1.90 10.92
C LEU A 118 27.40 0.52 10.57
N PHE A 119 26.76 -0.20 9.65
CA PHE A 119 27.25 -1.50 9.21
C PHE A 119 28.46 -1.38 8.27
N GLY A 120 28.52 -0.35 7.45
CA GLY A 120 29.73 0.00 6.71
C GLY A 120 30.92 0.25 7.65
N ALA A 121 30.70 0.98 8.73
CA ALA A 121 31.73 1.20 9.77
C ALA A 121 32.14 -0.10 10.46
N ALA A 122 31.20 -0.99 10.78
CA ALA A 122 31.49 -2.30 11.37
C ALA A 122 32.30 -3.20 10.41
N ARG A 123 31.97 -3.21 9.11
CA ARG A 123 32.74 -3.94 8.08
C ARG A 123 34.16 -3.40 7.97
N SER A 124 34.32 -2.07 7.94
CA SER A 124 35.65 -1.45 7.92
C SER A 124 36.44 -1.83 9.16
N ALA A 125 35.84 -1.76 10.35
CA ALA A 125 36.49 -2.14 11.59
C ALA A 125 36.89 -3.63 11.62
N ALA A 126 36.04 -4.51 11.10
CA ALA A 126 36.35 -5.93 10.97
C ALA A 126 37.49 -6.18 9.97
N ALA A 127 37.49 -5.51 8.82
CA ALA A 127 38.56 -5.59 7.84
C ALA A 127 39.91 -5.09 8.42
N ASP A 128 39.88 -3.95 9.11
CA ASP A 128 41.05 -3.36 9.75
C ASP A 128 41.60 -4.25 10.86
N LEU A 129 40.72 -4.82 11.70
CA LEU A 129 41.13 -5.76 12.74
C LEU A 129 41.71 -7.03 12.12
N ASN A 130 41.10 -7.56 11.06
CA ASN A 130 41.60 -8.76 10.38
C ASN A 130 43.02 -8.54 9.84
N ALA A 131 43.26 -7.42 9.15
CA ALA A 131 44.57 -7.05 8.64
C ALA A 131 45.63 -6.77 9.74
N GLN A 132 45.18 -6.45 10.96
CA GLN A 132 46.05 -6.38 12.13
C GLN A 132 46.36 -7.77 12.69
N LEU A 133 45.37 -8.67 12.74
CA LEU A 133 45.56 -10.05 13.19
C LEU A 133 46.47 -10.84 12.24
N ASP A 134 46.42 -10.58 10.93
CA ASP A 134 47.27 -11.21 9.90
C ASP A 134 48.77 -11.04 10.20
N ARG A 135 49.12 -9.95 10.89
CA ARG A 135 50.51 -9.60 11.22
C ARG A 135 50.79 -9.69 12.72
N SER A 136 49.84 -10.18 13.50
CA SER A 136 49.97 -10.25 14.94
C SER A 136 50.56 -11.57 15.39
N LEU A 137 51.68 -11.50 16.11
CA LEU A 137 52.26 -12.64 16.81
C LEU A 137 51.29 -13.29 17.83
N ILE A 138 50.28 -12.55 18.30
CA ILE A 138 49.24 -13.06 19.21
C ILE A 138 48.34 -14.08 18.48
N SER A 139 48.22 -13.99 17.15
CA SER A 139 47.43 -14.94 16.35
C SER A 139 48.01 -16.36 16.39
N ALA A 140 49.31 -16.53 16.64
CA ALA A 140 49.92 -17.83 16.89
C ALA A 140 49.41 -18.50 18.19
N GLU A 141 48.98 -17.72 19.19
CA GLU A 141 48.36 -18.25 20.42
C GLU A 141 46.86 -18.52 20.23
N PHE A 142 46.20 -17.71 19.41
CA PHE A 142 44.75 -17.77 19.18
C PHE A 142 44.43 -17.88 17.68
N PRO A 143 44.66 -19.06 17.07
CA PRO A 143 44.42 -19.28 15.65
C PRO A 143 42.92 -19.25 15.31
N GLY A 144 42.59 -18.99 14.04
CA GLY A 144 41.22 -19.09 13.51
C GLY A 144 40.33 -17.86 13.75
N ARG A 145 40.75 -16.89 14.57
CA ARG A 145 39.95 -15.67 14.85
C ARG A 145 39.72 -14.79 13.61
N GLN A 146 40.51 -14.98 12.57
CA GLN A 146 40.49 -14.16 11.35
C GLN A 146 39.40 -14.57 10.37
N ASP A 147 38.98 -15.83 10.38
CA ASP A 147 38.02 -16.33 9.40
C ASP A 147 36.64 -15.72 9.62
N GLU A 148 36.21 -15.68 10.88
CA GLU A 148 34.93 -15.08 11.27
C GLU A 148 34.95 -13.55 11.09
N LEU A 149 36.06 -12.86 11.35
CA LEU A 149 36.20 -11.44 11.00
C LEU A 149 36.18 -11.20 9.48
N ARG A 150 36.71 -12.13 8.69
CA ARG A 150 36.73 -12.02 7.22
C ARG A 150 35.32 -12.12 6.66
N GLU A 151 34.50 -13.01 7.22
CA GLU A 151 33.09 -13.13 6.88
C GLU A 151 32.33 -11.82 7.18
N VAL A 152 32.57 -11.22 8.36
CA VAL A 152 31.96 -9.93 8.73
C VAL A 152 32.42 -8.79 7.84
N ALA A 153 33.69 -8.79 7.42
CA ALA A 153 34.22 -7.76 6.52
C ALA A 153 33.67 -7.85 5.08
N GLN A 154 33.34 -9.06 4.62
CA GLN A 154 32.95 -9.34 3.22
C GLN A 154 31.43 -9.48 3.02
N THR A 155 30.63 -9.62 4.08
CA THR A 155 29.18 -9.78 3.93
C THR A 155 28.54 -8.51 3.37
N ASP A 156 27.71 -8.65 2.34
CA ASP A 156 26.90 -7.55 1.80
C ASP A 156 25.63 -7.30 2.61
N THR A 157 25.30 -8.22 3.52
CA THR A 157 24.11 -8.16 4.39
C THR A 157 24.41 -7.60 5.77
N LEU A 158 23.37 -7.42 6.59
CA LEU A 158 23.52 -6.97 7.97
C LEU A 158 24.33 -7.97 8.78
N PRO A 159 25.47 -7.58 9.39
CA PRO A 159 26.09 -8.36 10.45
C PRO A 159 25.08 -8.71 11.53
N THR A 160 25.07 -9.98 11.91
CA THR A 160 24.26 -10.44 13.05
C THR A 160 24.83 -9.90 14.35
N GLU A 161 24.00 -9.88 15.39
CA GLU A 161 24.44 -9.45 16.72
C GLU A 161 25.56 -10.35 17.28
N THR A 162 25.61 -11.63 16.88
CA THR A 162 26.71 -12.54 17.22
C THR A 162 28.01 -12.16 16.53
N GLN A 163 27.96 -11.80 15.25
CA GLN A 163 29.12 -11.32 14.48
C GLN A 163 29.67 -10.00 15.04
N LEU A 164 28.80 -9.07 15.43
CA LEU A 164 29.22 -7.83 16.09
C LEU A 164 29.83 -8.10 17.46
N ARG A 165 29.27 -9.07 18.21
CA ARG A 165 29.85 -9.51 19.48
C ARG A 165 31.26 -10.06 19.29
N PHE A 166 31.43 -10.96 18.32
CA PHE A 166 32.72 -11.55 18.02
C PHE A 166 33.77 -10.48 17.66
N LEU A 167 33.39 -9.44 16.91
CA LEU A 167 34.27 -8.33 16.56
C LEU A 167 34.82 -7.62 17.81
N TRP A 168 33.96 -7.14 18.72
CA TRP A 168 34.44 -6.40 19.90
C TRP A 168 35.16 -7.31 20.91
N GLU A 169 34.72 -8.56 21.07
CA GLU A 169 35.39 -9.54 21.92
C GLU A 169 36.80 -9.84 21.42
N THR A 170 36.96 -10.05 20.11
CA THR A 170 38.26 -10.28 19.49
C THR A 170 39.15 -9.05 19.64
N MET A 171 38.60 -7.84 19.47
CA MET A 171 39.33 -6.60 19.67
C MET A 171 39.83 -6.46 21.11
N ILE A 172 38.99 -6.71 22.12
CA ILE A 172 39.40 -6.63 23.53
C ILE A 172 40.39 -7.73 23.88
N GLN A 173 40.17 -8.95 23.41
CA GLN A 173 41.12 -10.05 23.60
C GLN A 173 42.49 -9.68 23.03
N GLN A 174 42.52 -9.07 21.85
CA GLN A 174 43.75 -8.60 21.22
C GLN A 174 44.43 -7.50 22.05
N ILE A 175 43.68 -6.52 22.57
CA ILE A 175 44.21 -5.46 23.44
C ILE A 175 44.77 -6.03 24.74
N ALA A 176 44.04 -6.94 25.39
CA ALA A 176 44.48 -7.57 26.63
C ALA A 176 45.78 -8.36 26.42
N ALA A 177 45.82 -9.21 25.39
CA ALA A 177 46.98 -10.04 25.07
C ALA A 177 48.24 -9.22 24.70
N GLN A 178 48.09 -7.98 24.20
CA GLN A 178 49.23 -7.09 23.95
C GLN A 178 49.95 -6.66 25.23
N SER A 179 49.27 -6.65 26.38
CA SER A 179 49.86 -6.27 27.67
C SER A 179 50.50 -7.42 28.43
N GLU A 180 50.31 -8.66 27.95
CA GLU A 180 50.70 -9.87 28.66
C GLU A 180 52.04 -10.43 28.18
N VAL A 181 52.78 -11.03 29.11
CA VAL A 181 53.86 -11.97 28.80
C VAL A 181 53.33 -13.37 29.03
N LYS A 182 53.34 -14.21 28.01
CA LYS A 182 52.72 -15.53 28.07
C LYS A 182 53.58 -16.60 27.44
N VAL A 183 53.53 -17.78 28.04
CA VAL A 183 54.17 -18.99 27.56
C VAL A 183 53.08 -19.91 27.02
N PHE A 184 53.21 -20.33 25.78
CA PHE A 184 52.26 -21.24 25.13
C PHE A 184 52.99 -22.20 24.21
N THR A 185 52.31 -23.27 23.80
CA THR A 185 52.85 -24.26 22.86
C THR A 185 52.35 -23.93 21.45
N ALA A 186 53.26 -23.84 20.49
CA ALA A 186 52.92 -23.64 19.08
C ALA A 186 53.91 -24.39 18.18
N ASP A 187 53.49 -24.64 16.94
CA ASP A 187 54.34 -25.27 15.94
C ASP A 187 55.31 -24.23 15.37
N VAL A 188 56.61 -24.52 15.48
CA VAL A 188 57.68 -23.61 15.03
C VAL A 188 58.38 -24.22 13.83
N ALA A 189 58.38 -23.49 12.71
CA ALA A 189 59.14 -23.85 11.53
C ALA A 189 60.65 -23.69 11.77
N LEU A 190 61.41 -24.75 11.51
CA LEU A 190 62.87 -24.78 11.64
C LEU A 190 63.55 -24.43 10.31
N ALA A 191 64.83 -24.05 10.39
CA ALA A 191 65.64 -23.71 9.21
C ALA A 191 65.83 -24.88 8.22
N ASN A 192 65.57 -26.11 8.65
CA ASN A 192 65.57 -27.32 7.81
C ASN A 192 64.22 -27.58 7.13
N GLY A 193 63.21 -26.72 7.32
CA GLY A 193 61.87 -26.83 6.74
C GLY A 193 60.91 -27.77 7.48
N THR A 194 61.30 -28.33 8.64
CA THR A 194 60.40 -29.14 9.47
C THR A 194 59.71 -28.28 10.54
N SER A 195 58.45 -28.56 10.86
CA SER A 195 57.75 -27.94 11.99
C SER A 195 57.81 -28.83 13.22
N GLU A 196 58.12 -28.25 14.36
CA GLU A 196 58.11 -28.93 15.66
C GLU A 196 57.32 -28.14 16.68
N SER A 197 56.50 -28.83 17.47
CA SER A 197 55.76 -28.22 18.58
C SER A 197 56.73 -27.84 19.70
N ARG A 198 56.80 -26.55 20.02
CA ARG A 198 57.73 -25.99 21.01
C ARG A 198 57.04 -25.02 21.94
N GLU A 199 57.60 -24.91 23.13
CA GLU A 199 57.21 -23.88 24.09
C GLU A 199 57.77 -22.52 23.62
N VAL A 200 56.88 -21.54 23.48
CA VAL A 200 57.16 -20.19 22.99
C VAL A 200 56.77 -19.19 24.08
N THR A 201 57.71 -18.32 24.43
CA THR A 201 57.46 -17.17 25.31
C THR A 201 57.26 -15.94 24.45
N ARG A 202 56.08 -15.33 24.55
CA ARG A 202 55.70 -14.09 23.87
C ARG A 202 55.64 -12.94 24.86
N ILE A 203 56.21 -11.80 24.47
CA ILE A 203 56.14 -10.53 25.21
C ILE A 203 55.30 -9.55 24.38
N GLY A 204 54.03 -9.40 24.76
CA GLY A 204 53.09 -8.53 24.06
C GLY A 204 53.02 -8.83 22.55
N PRO A 205 52.98 -7.81 21.69
CA PRO A 205 53.05 -7.96 20.24
C PRO A 205 54.48 -7.90 19.67
N PHE A 206 55.52 -7.72 20.50
CA PHE A 206 56.83 -7.28 20.03
C PHE A 206 57.80 -8.42 19.73
N VAL A 207 57.87 -9.43 20.60
CA VAL A 207 58.90 -10.46 20.56
C VAL A 207 58.34 -11.81 20.97
N ALA A 208 58.71 -12.86 20.23
CA ALA A 208 58.60 -14.26 20.66
C ALA A 208 59.98 -14.91 20.63
N PHE A 209 60.22 -15.82 21.58
CA PHE A 209 61.41 -16.65 21.59
C PHE A 209 61.12 -18.05 22.12
N SER A 210 61.92 -19.01 21.67
CA SER A 210 61.89 -20.40 22.12
C SER A 210 63.31 -20.93 22.20
N GLY A 211 63.67 -21.59 23.31
CA GLY A 211 65.01 -22.17 23.50
C GLY A 211 66.16 -21.16 23.32
N GLY A 212 65.96 -19.90 23.72
CA GLY A 212 66.96 -18.83 23.61
C GLY A 212 67.13 -18.21 22.21
N LYS A 213 66.30 -18.60 21.24
CA LYS A 213 66.29 -18.03 19.87
C LYS A 213 65.04 -17.20 19.62
N TYR A 214 65.20 -16.09 18.92
CA TYR A 214 64.07 -15.25 18.47
C TYR A 214 63.30 -15.94 17.35
N LEU A 215 61.99 -15.76 17.37
CA LEU A 215 61.07 -16.24 16.35
C LEU A 215 60.51 -15.05 15.56
N VAL A 216 60.24 -15.29 14.28
CA VAL A 216 59.55 -14.35 13.39
C VAL A 216 58.20 -14.95 13.06
N TYR A 217 57.14 -14.15 13.18
CA TYR A 217 55.81 -14.57 12.81
C TYR A 217 55.60 -14.39 11.31
N ASP A 218 55.10 -15.43 10.64
CA ASP A 218 54.69 -15.42 9.24
C ASP A 218 53.22 -15.86 9.15
N GLY A 219 52.33 -14.89 8.99
CA GLY A 219 50.88 -15.16 8.92
C GLY A 219 50.44 -16.02 7.72
N ALA A 220 51.32 -16.26 6.74
CA ALA A 220 51.02 -17.15 5.62
C ALA A 220 51.19 -18.65 5.97
N GLN A 221 51.89 -18.97 7.06
CA GLN A 221 52.21 -20.35 7.45
C GLN A 221 51.43 -20.86 8.66
N GLY A 222 50.61 -20.00 9.29
CA GLY A 222 49.80 -20.32 10.47
C GLY A 222 50.58 -20.20 11.76
#